data_AF-A0A2N2Y1B4-F1
#
_entry.id   AF-A0A2N2Y1B4-F1
#
_cell.length_a   1.000
_cell.length_b   1.000
_cell.length_c   1.000
_cell.angle_alpha   90.00
_cell.angle_beta   90.00
_cell.angle_gamma   90.00
#
_symmetry.space_group_name_H-M   'P 1'
#
loop_
_entity.id
_entity.type
_entity.pdbx_description
1 polymer ?
#
loop_
_entity_poly.entity_id
_entity_poly.type
_entity_poly.pdbx_seq_one_letter_code
_entity_poly.pdbx_strand_id
1 'polypeptide(L)'
;MKYCYEYPRPMVCCDCIVVWKSQGQTPRILLIERKNDPFKGNWALPGGFVDMDEDLEHAALRELEEETGISLIKMMQFAAYGQPGRDPRGRNISIVYYHVADTELDAHAGDDAAQTQWFDIDKLPALAFDHEKIIRDFIKAIN
;
A
#
# COMPACT_ATOMS: atom_id res chain seq x y z
N MET A 1 14.60 24.20 -5.17
CA MET A 1 13.81 25.28 -5.81
C MET A 1 12.37 25.14 -5.33
N LYS A 2 11.68 26.23 -4.96
CA LYS A 2 10.22 26.17 -4.76
C LYS A 2 9.58 26.04 -6.14
N TYR A 3 8.94 24.92 -6.43
CA TYR A 3 8.19 24.72 -7.66
C TYR A 3 6.96 25.64 -7.65
N CYS A 4 7.09 26.87 -8.16
CA CYS A 4 5.94 27.72 -8.46
C CYS A 4 5.42 27.33 -9.84
N TYR A 5 4.34 26.55 -9.86
CA TYR A 5 3.62 26.18 -11.08
C TYR A 5 2.21 26.75 -10.99
N GLU A 6 1.66 27.23 -12.11
CA GLU A 6 0.33 27.87 -12.17
C GLU A 6 -0.81 26.91 -11.79
N TYR A 7 -0.57 25.60 -11.89
CA TYR A 7 -1.55 24.55 -11.63
C TYR A 7 -1.21 23.77 -10.35
N PRO A 8 -2.17 23.57 -9.44
CA PRO A 8 -1.96 22.76 -8.24
C PRO A 8 -1.63 21.32 -8.62
N ARG A 9 -0.61 20.74 -7.96
CA ARG A 9 -0.16 19.37 -8.21
C ARG A 9 -0.80 18.42 -7.18
N PRO A 10 -1.39 17.29 -7.63
CA PRO A 10 -1.74 16.23 -6.70
C PRO A 10 -0.47 15.65 -6.08
N MET A 11 -0.56 15.20 -4.84
CA MET A 11 0.45 14.28 -4.29
C MET A 11 0.29 12.93 -4.97
N VAL A 12 1.41 12.27 -5.27
CA VAL A 12 1.42 10.90 -5.81
C VAL A 12 1.98 9.99 -4.73
N CYS A 13 1.27 8.92 -4.42
CA CYS A 13 1.74 7.85 -3.55
C CYS A 13 1.66 6.50 -4.26
N CYS A 14 2.35 5.52 -3.71
CA CYS A 14 2.26 4.12 -4.10
C CYS A 14 1.79 3.29 -2.91
N ASP A 15 0.83 2.40 -3.14
CA ASP A 15 0.36 1.43 -2.14
C ASP A 15 0.62 0.00 -2.67
N CYS A 16 0.97 -0.91 -1.76
CA CYS A 16 1.45 -2.25 -2.07
C CYS A 16 0.47 -3.31 -1.55
N ILE A 17 -0.08 -4.12 -2.46
CA ILE A 17 -0.83 -5.32 -2.12
C ILE A 17 0.13 -6.52 -2.16
N VAL A 18 0.52 -7.02 -1.00
CA VAL A 18 1.31 -8.26 -0.91
C VAL A 18 0.40 -9.38 -0.44
N VAL A 19 0.20 -10.38 -1.30
CA VAL A 19 -0.57 -11.58 -0.99
C VAL A 19 0.35 -12.76 -0.79
N TRP A 20 0.14 -13.51 0.28
CA TRP A 20 0.67 -14.84 0.42
C TRP A 20 -0.44 -15.86 0.14
N LYS A 21 -0.16 -16.79 -0.79
CA LYS A 21 -1.09 -17.85 -1.18
C LYS A 21 -0.38 -19.20 -1.15
N SER A 22 -0.71 -20.00 -0.13
CA SER A 22 -0.31 -21.41 -0.05
C SER A 22 -1.43 -22.35 -0.49
N GLN A 23 -1.09 -23.54 -0.98
CA GLN A 23 -2.09 -24.51 -1.43
C GLN A 23 -3.02 -24.93 -0.28
N GLY A 24 -4.33 -24.91 -0.54
CA GLY A 24 -5.36 -25.34 0.42
C GLY A 24 -5.59 -24.40 1.60
N GLN A 25 -4.96 -23.21 1.61
CA GLN A 25 -5.17 -22.18 2.63
C GLN A 25 -5.86 -20.96 2.04
N THR A 26 -6.60 -20.24 2.87
CA THR A 26 -7.13 -18.92 2.53
C THR A 26 -5.96 -17.97 2.26
N PRO A 27 -5.95 -17.22 1.13
CA PRO A 27 -4.94 -16.22 0.87
C PRO A 27 -4.90 -15.18 1.99
N ARG A 28 -3.70 -14.74 2.34
CA ARG A 28 -3.50 -13.68 3.33
C ARG A 28 -2.90 -12.44 2.68
N ILE A 29 -3.24 -11.28 3.20
CA ILE A 29 -2.71 -9.98 2.78
C ILE A 29 -1.90 -9.36 3.91
N LEU A 30 -0.76 -8.76 3.57
CA LEU A 30 0.04 -8.00 4.51
C LEU A 30 -0.54 -6.61 4.70
N LEU A 31 -0.71 -6.22 5.96
CA LEU A 31 -1.12 -4.87 6.35
C LEU A 31 -0.17 -4.30 7.41
N ILE A 32 -0.13 -2.98 7.47
CA ILE A 32 0.58 -2.22 8.51
C ILE A 32 -0.39 -1.45 9.40
N GLU A 33 -0.09 -1.35 10.68
CA GLU A 33 -0.79 -0.45 11.60
C GLU A 33 -0.14 0.93 11.55
N ARG A 34 -0.91 1.98 11.23
CA ARG A 34 -0.38 3.34 11.06
C ARG A 34 0.05 3.95 12.40
N LYS A 35 1.30 4.42 12.50
CA LYS A 35 1.81 5.18 13.67
C LYS A 35 1.29 6.62 13.76
N ASN A 36 0.98 7.22 12.61
CA ASN A 36 0.80 8.66 12.47
C ASN A 36 -0.61 9.03 11.97
N ASP A 37 -1.06 10.23 12.33
CA ASP A 37 -2.28 10.82 11.76
C ASP A 37 -2.10 11.10 10.26
N PRO A 38 -3.19 11.04 9.46
CA PRO A 38 -4.55 10.61 9.81
C PRO A 38 -4.64 9.09 10.01
N PHE A 39 -5.73 8.62 10.62
CA PHE A 39 -6.02 7.19 10.84
C PHE A 39 -4.98 6.45 11.68
N LYS A 40 -4.39 7.13 12.68
CA LYS A 40 -3.48 6.50 13.63
C LYS A 40 -4.16 5.30 14.32
N GLY A 41 -3.47 4.15 14.34
CA GLY A 41 -3.98 2.89 14.90
C GLY A 41 -4.91 2.10 13.97
N ASN A 42 -5.25 2.63 12.79
CA ASN A 42 -5.94 1.84 11.76
C ASN A 42 -4.92 1.04 10.93
N TRP A 43 -5.40 -0.04 10.32
CA TRP A 43 -4.61 -0.84 9.38
C TRP A 43 -4.63 -0.26 7.97
N ALA A 44 -3.56 -0.44 7.22
CA ALA A 44 -3.42 0.06 5.86
C ALA A 44 -2.59 -0.91 5.01
N LEU A 45 -2.69 -0.78 3.68
CA LEU A 45 -1.67 -1.31 2.79
C LEU A 45 -0.35 -0.57 3.09
N PRO A 46 0.81 -1.27 3.03
CA PRO A 46 2.09 -0.61 3.00
C PRO A 46 2.15 0.38 1.84
N GLY A 47 2.73 1.55 2.03
CA GLY A 47 2.80 2.57 1.00
C GLY A 47 3.13 3.96 1.51
N GLY A 48 3.63 4.78 0.59
CA GLY A 48 4.02 6.15 0.89
C GLY A 48 4.21 6.99 -0.37
N PHE A 49 4.81 8.17 -0.20
CA PHE A 49 4.89 9.16 -1.27
C PHE A 49 6.01 8.85 -2.24
N VAL A 50 5.80 9.22 -3.51
CA VAL A 50 6.82 9.12 -4.54
C VAL A 50 7.81 10.27 -4.39
N ASP A 51 9.09 9.96 -4.28
CA ASP A 51 10.19 10.92 -4.31
C ASP A 51 10.41 11.51 -5.70
N MET A 52 11.07 12.68 -5.76
CA MET A 52 11.18 13.43 -7.01
C MET A 52 12.05 12.76 -8.08
N ASP A 53 12.99 11.91 -7.67
CA ASP A 53 14.01 11.30 -8.53
C ASP A 53 13.88 9.77 -8.61
N GLU A 54 12.71 9.21 -8.30
CA GLU A 54 12.42 7.78 -8.41
C GLU A 54 11.28 7.48 -9.40
N ASP A 55 11.23 6.23 -9.89
CA ASP A 55 10.09 5.73 -10.68
C ASP A 55 9.03 5.12 -9.77
N LEU A 56 7.79 5.01 -10.24
CA LEU A 56 6.63 4.56 -9.44
C LEU A 56 6.80 3.15 -8.85
N GLU A 57 7.37 2.21 -9.60
CA GLU A 57 7.62 0.86 -9.07
C GLU A 57 8.73 0.87 -8.01
N HIS A 58 9.76 1.71 -8.19
CA HIS A 58 10.82 1.87 -7.19
C HIS A 58 10.28 2.47 -5.89
N ALA A 59 9.36 3.45 -5.97
CA ALA A 59 8.68 4.00 -4.80
C ALA A 59 7.91 2.90 -4.05
N ALA A 60 7.12 2.09 -4.77
CA ALA A 60 6.36 0.99 -4.17
C ALA A 60 7.27 -0.05 -3.48
N LEU A 61 8.39 -0.42 -4.12
CA LEU A 61 9.38 -1.34 -3.56
C LEU A 61 10.07 -0.77 -2.32
N ARG A 62 10.50 0.50 -2.38
CA ARG A 62 11.14 1.21 -1.27
C ARG A 62 10.22 1.28 -0.06
N GLU A 63 8.99 1.76 -0.25
CA GLU A 63 8.00 1.90 0.84
C GLU A 63 7.66 0.53 1.46
N LEU A 64 7.54 -0.52 0.64
CA LEU A 64 7.33 -1.88 1.15
C LEU A 64 8.50 -2.31 2.05
N GLU A 65 9.75 -2.09 1.61
CA GLU A 65 10.93 -2.45 2.38
C GLU A 65 11.05 -1.63 3.67
N GLU A 66 10.85 -0.32 3.60
CA GLU A 66 10.93 0.62 4.73
C GLU A 66 9.89 0.33 5.82
N GLU A 67 8.66 -0.08 5.44
CA GLU A 67 7.58 -0.31 6.40
C GLU A 67 7.47 -1.76 6.88
N THR A 68 7.98 -2.71 6.11
CA THR A 68 7.75 -4.15 6.37
C THR A 68 9.01 -5.02 6.40
N GLY A 69 10.17 -4.47 6.02
CA GLY A 69 11.42 -5.22 5.85
C GLY A 69 11.44 -6.19 4.66
N ILE A 70 10.35 -6.28 3.90
CA ILE A 70 10.26 -7.15 2.71
C ILE A 70 10.93 -6.45 1.53
N SER A 71 12.03 -7.03 1.05
CA SER A 71 12.67 -6.60 -0.18
C SER A 71 12.22 -7.47 -1.36
N LEU A 72 11.71 -6.85 -2.41
CA LEU A 72 11.31 -7.48 -3.67
C LEU A 72 12.09 -6.87 -4.83
N ILE A 73 12.27 -7.64 -5.90
CA ILE A 73 12.93 -7.15 -7.13
C ILE A 73 11.91 -6.52 -8.09
N LYS A 74 10.63 -6.90 -7.99
CA LYS A 74 9.59 -6.49 -8.92
C LYS A 74 8.18 -6.61 -8.35
N MET A 75 7.30 -5.69 -8.74
CA MET A 75 5.87 -5.75 -8.53
C MET A 75 5.10 -5.54 -9.84
N MET A 76 3.82 -5.89 -9.85
CA MET A 76 2.94 -5.63 -10.98
C MET A 76 2.04 -4.44 -10.65
N GLN A 77 1.90 -3.50 -11.57
CA GLN A 77 0.95 -2.41 -11.39
C GLN A 77 -0.48 -2.95 -11.50
N PHE A 78 -1.33 -2.62 -10.53
CA PHE A 78 -2.74 -2.99 -10.53
C PHE A 78 -3.62 -1.89 -11.12
N ALA A 79 -3.73 -0.75 -10.44
CA ALA A 79 -4.64 0.33 -10.80
C ALA A 79 -4.24 1.66 -10.15
N ALA A 80 -4.80 2.76 -10.66
CA ALA A 80 -4.66 4.09 -10.07
C ALA A 80 -5.96 4.54 -9.38
N TYR A 81 -5.85 5.11 -8.18
CA TYR A 81 -6.97 5.61 -7.38
C TYR A 81 -6.79 7.11 -7.15
N GLY A 82 -7.69 7.90 -7.74
CA GLY A 82 -7.60 9.36 -7.73
C GLY A 82 -8.93 10.05 -7.42
N GLN A 83 -9.82 9.44 -6.63
CA GLN A 83 -11.08 10.07 -6.24
C GLN A 83 -10.81 11.31 -5.37
N PRO A 84 -11.38 12.49 -5.66
CA PRO A 84 -11.27 13.65 -4.78
C PRO A 84 -11.76 13.31 -3.36
N GLY A 85 -10.98 13.66 -2.34
CA GLY A 85 -11.30 13.36 -0.94
C GLY A 85 -10.93 11.96 -0.47
N ARG A 86 -10.26 11.13 -1.28
CA ARG A 86 -9.76 9.81 -0.83
C ARG A 86 -8.80 9.89 0.35
N ASP A 87 -8.05 10.99 0.43
CA ASP A 87 -7.08 11.28 1.48
C ASP A 87 -7.43 12.63 2.13
N PRO A 88 -7.63 12.69 3.47
CA PRO A 88 -7.95 13.94 4.16
C PRO A 88 -6.79 14.95 4.16
N ARG A 89 -5.56 14.53 3.80
CA ARG A 89 -4.40 15.43 3.67
C ARG A 89 -4.45 16.30 2.42
N GLY A 90 -5.32 15.98 1.45
CA GLY A 90 -5.54 16.79 0.25
C GLY A 90 -5.70 15.99 -1.03
N ARG A 91 -5.42 16.60 -2.19
CA ARG A 91 -5.50 15.92 -3.48
C ARG A 91 -4.37 14.90 -3.60
N ASN A 92 -4.72 13.63 -3.47
CA ASN A 92 -3.79 12.51 -3.58
C ASN A 92 -4.24 11.55 -4.71
N ILE A 93 -3.27 11.02 -5.46
CA ILE A 93 -3.43 9.92 -6.41
C ILE A 93 -2.53 8.78 -5.92
N SER A 94 -3.12 7.61 -5.65
CA SER A 94 -2.37 6.40 -5.37
C SER A 94 -2.21 5.54 -6.61
N ILE A 95 -1.00 5.06 -6.87
CA ILE A 95 -0.72 4.02 -7.85
C ILE A 95 -0.47 2.71 -7.10
N VAL A 96 -1.37 1.75 -7.25
CA VAL A 96 -1.34 0.50 -6.50
C VAL A 96 -0.54 -0.55 -7.26
N TYR A 97 0.42 -1.16 -6.58
CA TYR A 97 1.20 -2.29 -7.04
C TYR A 97 0.85 -3.54 -6.26
N TYR A 98 1.13 -4.71 -6.81
CA TYR A 98 0.92 -5.97 -6.11
C TYR A 98 2.00 -7.01 -6.38
N HIS A 99 2.13 -7.93 -5.42
CA HIS A 99 2.95 -9.13 -5.51
C HIS A 99 2.18 -10.32 -4.89
N VAL A 100 2.29 -11.50 -5.50
CA VAL A 100 1.70 -12.74 -4.97
C VAL A 100 2.83 -13.73 -4.71
N ALA A 101 3.10 -13.99 -3.44
CA ALA A 101 4.09 -14.96 -2.98
C ALA A 101 3.43 -16.33 -2.75
N ASP A 102 4.16 -17.40 -3.09
CA ASP A 102 3.80 -18.79 -2.82
C ASP A 102 4.23 -19.25 -1.41
N THR A 103 5.12 -18.48 -0.78
CA THR A 103 5.67 -18.69 0.55
C THR A 103 5.40 -17.47 1.45
N GLU A 104 5.32 -17.71 2.76
CA GLU A 104 5.16 -16.62 3.72
C GLU A 104 6.44 -15.79 3.75
N LEU A 105 6.31 -14.47 3.57
CA LEU A 105 7.42 -13.55 3.67
C LEU A 105 7.55 -13.08 5.12
N ASP A 106 8.78 -13.03 5.61
CA ASP A 106 9.09 -12.58 6.96
C ASP A 106 8.98 -11.05 7.03
N ALA A 107 7.90 -10.56 7.65
CA ALA A 107 7.54 -9.15 7.69
C ALA A 107 7.70 -8.60 9.10
N HIS A 108 8.47 -7.52 9.25
CA HIS A 108 8.69 -6.84 10.53
C HIS A 108 8.40 -5.35 10.38
N ALA A 109 7.79 -4.75 11.41
CA ALA A 109 7.42 -3.35 11.37
C ALA A 109 8.66 -2.43 11.28
N GLY A 110 8.67 -1.57 10.27
CA GLY A 110 9.71 -0.55 10.06
C GLY A 110 9.30 0.84 10.53
N ASP A 111 9.77 1.89 9.84
CA ASP A 111 9.80 3.26 10.38
C ASP A 111 8.40 3.85 10.63
N ASP A 112 7.47 3.72 9.67
CA ASP A 112 6.11 4.28 9.75
C ASP A 112 5.01 3.28 10.18
N ALA A 113 5.35 1.99 10.28
CA ALA A 113 4.46 0.93 10.74
C ALA A 113 4.63 0.66 12.25
N ALA A 114 3.55 0.69 13.03
CA ALA A 114 3.55 0.30 14.44
C ALA A 114 3.71 -1.22 14.56
N GLN A 115 3.03 -1.92 13.68
CA GLN A 115 2.98 -3.38 13.57
C GLN A 115 2.79 -3.74 12.09
N THR A 116 3.29 -4.91 11.72
CA THR A 116 3.00 -5.59 10.45
C THR A 116 2.27 -6.89 10.77
N GLN A 117 1.24 -7.23 10.01
CA GLN A 117 0.51 -8.48 10.22
C GLN A 117 -0.11 -9.01 8.94
N TRP A 118 -0.11 -10.34 8.80
CA TRP A 118 -0.84 -11.06 7.78
C TRP A 118 -2.30 -11.30 8.22
N PHE A 119 -3.25 -10.87 7.40
CA PHE A 119 -4.68 -11.07 7.61
C PHE A 119 -5.29 -11.97 6.55
N ASP A 120 -6.20 -12.87 6.93
CA ASP A 120 -7.02 -13.59 5.96
C ASP A 120 -7.77 -12.58 5.07
N ILE A 121 -7.74 -12.79 3.75
CA ILE A 121 -8.34 -11.86 2.78
C ILE A 121 -9.87 -11.70 2.96
N ASP A 122 -10.50 -12.68 3.61
CA ASP A 122 -11.94 -12.70 3.92
C ASP A 122 -12.26 -12.13 5.32
N LYS A 123 -11.25 -11.76 6.11
CA LYS A 123 -11.41 -11.26 7.49
C LYS A 123 -10.50 -10.06 7.77
N LEU A 124 -10.67 -9.02 6.96
CA LEU A 124 -9.90 -7.79 7.08
C LEU A 124 -10.34 -6.95 8.30
N PRO A 125 -9.41 -6.27 8.97
CA PRO A 125 -9.74 -5.29 10.00
C PRO A 125 -10.34 -4.02 9.38
N ALA A 126 -10.67 -3.03 10.22
CA ALA A 126 -11.00 -1.69 9.72
C ALA A 126 -9.75 -1.05 9.08
N LEU A 127 -9.91 -0.54 7.85
CA LEU A 127 -8.81 -0.01 7.06
C LEU A 127 -8.83 1.52 6.97
N ALA A 128 -7.65 2.11 6.86
CA ALA A 128 -7.46 3.53 6.62
C ALA A 128 -7.79 3.90 5.16
N PHE A 129 -8.13 5.18 4.94
CA PHE A 129 -8.41 5.74 3.61
C PHE A 129 -9.47 4.95 2.83
N ASP A 130 -9.24 4.71 1.55
CA ASP A 130 -10.06 3.89 0.65
C ASP A 130 -9.47 2.48 0.45
N HIS A 131 -8.58 2.01 1.34
CA HIS A 131 -7.86 0.73 1.16
C HIS A 131 -8.79 -0.48 1.15
N GLU A 132 -9.92 -0.42 1.86
CA GLU A 132 -10.96 -1.45 1.76
C GLU A 132 -11.51 -1.57 0.33
N LYS A 133 -11.74 -0.44 -0.35
CA LYS A 133 -12.17 -0.44 -1.74
C LYS A 133 -11.09 -1.02 -2.65
N ILE A 134 -9.84 -0.60 -2.46
CA ILE A 134 -8.69 -1.07 -3.25
C ILE A 134 -8.57 -2.60 -3.17
N ILE A 135 -8.60 -3.16 -1.96
CA ILE A 135 -8.49 -4.60 -1.75
C ILE A 135 -9.70 -5.34 -2.32
N ARG A 136 -10.93 -4.82 -2.13
CA ARG A 136 -12.14 -5.44 -2.71
C ARG A 136 -12.09 -5.48 -4.24
N ASP A 137 -11.61 -4.42 -4.88
CA ASP A 137 -11.48 -4.37 -6.33
C ASP A 137 -10.38 -5.34 -6.81
N PHE A 138 -9.27 -5.43 -6.08
CA PHE A 138 -8.22 -6.41 -6.35
C PHE A 138 -8.71 -7.84 -6.26
N ILE A 139 -9.41 -8.22 -5.18
CA ILE A 139 -9.99 -9.57 -5.00
C ILE A 139 -10.91 -9.94 -6.17
N LYS A 140 -11.74 -9.00 -6.64
CA LYS A 140 -12.64 -9.23 -7.78
C LYS A 140 -11.89 -9.42 -9.10
N ALA A 141 -10.73 -8.80 -9.27
CA ALA A 141 -9.96 -8.84 -10.50
C ALA A 141 -9.11 -10.12 -10.63
N ILE A 142 -8.74 -10.74 -9.50
CA ILE A 142 -7.87 -11.94 -9.48
C ILE A 142 -8.61 -13.25 -9.22
N ASN A 143 -9.92 -13.19 -8.93
CA ASN A 143 -10.82 -14.33 -8.85
C ASN A 143 -11.45 -14.62 -10.22
#